data_AF-A0A1Z9FKY9-F1
#
_entry.id   AF-A0A1Z9FKY9-F1
#
_cell.length_a   1.000
_cell.length_b   1.000
_cell.length_c   1.000
_cell.angle_alpha   90.00
_cell.angle_beta   90.00
_cell.angle_gamma   90.00
#
_symmetry.space_group_name_H-M   'P 1'
#
loop_
_entity.id
_entity.type
_entity.pdbx_description
1 polymer ?
#
loop_
_entity_poly.entity_id
_entity_poly.type
_entity_poly.pdbx_seq_one_letter_code
_entity_poly.pdbx_strand_id
1 'polypeptide(L)'
;MAITDWDGDGDLDLWAHNRTAPRLRLLRNSSPKANRSVAFRLKGGEKSNRDAIGARLKLTLSNGSELLQTLRAGSAFLSQSSKWVHFGIDPGAAPSSLHVIWPDGFEESFSEIAAGERYHIAEGGVLKKASPRAALRLGPARQRPIAPQSPEQMVLPGRIPLPEFRYIPAGKMEAAGISRGEKPLLITLFSGTCESCTEELHQFVRDEERIQAAGLEILALSVDKLVAGSDHLAAGKLITASKFPFPSGTITPLSADHLRFLLKSLYDFPASFSVPISLLLDEERRLFAIYRGRVSTDLILHDVAFSKASDNQLRDLSVPFPGSWFTTPIAPSELAESISNPFLSTFPDQGLRYLEHALASSNSKTRRERLKRRVSGGYYRLAWREDSKGSKIKATAYYQKTLSINPSNSKARTDFGALLGNQGKFNEAETQFRMALELDPDNQVAKKNLELVIQKQR
;
A
#
# COMPACT_ATOMS: atom_id res chain seq x y z
N MET A 1 -16.84 9.75 -12.63
CA MET A 1 -17.98 10.64 -12.33
C MET A 1 -18.34 11.40 -13.60
N ALA A 2 -19.61 11.41 -14.00
CA ALA A 2 -20.08 12.05 -15.22
C ALA A 2 -21.35 12.86 -14.93
N ILE A 3 -21.40 14.09 -15.43
CA ILE A 3 -22.52 15.01 -15.29
C ILE A 3 -23.37 14.93 -16.56
N THR A 4 -24.69 14.88 -16.41
CA THR A 4 -25.64 14.87 -17.52
C THR A 4 -27.02 15.30 -17.06
N ASP A 5 -27.78 15.99 -17.91
CA ASP A 5 -29.25 16.08 -17.79
C ASP A 5 -29.83 14.76 -18.33
N TRP A 6 -30.06 13.79 -17.44
CA TRP A 6 -30.37 12.40 -17.82
C TRP A 6 -31.80 12.26 -18.31
N ASP A 7 -32.76 12.85 -17.60
CA ASP A 7 -34.18 12.76 -17.90
C ASP A 7 -34.69 13.91 -18.79
N GLY A 8 -33.89 14.96 -19.01
CA GLY A 8 -34.23 16.04 -19.92
C GLY A 8 -35.02 17.17 -19.26
N ASP A 9 -35.07 17.25 -17.94
CA ASP A 9 -35.83 18.29 -17.22
C ASP A 9 -35.07 19.62 -17.06
N GLY A 10 -33.79 19.64 -17.46
CA GLY A 10 -32.96 20.83 -17.49
C GLY A 10 -32.12 21.06 -16.23
N ASP A 11 -32.24 20.21 -15.20
CA ASP A 11 -31.24 20.13 -14.16
C ASP A 11 -30.16 19.08 -14.46
N LEU A 12 -29.00 19.22 -13.84
CA LEU A 12 -27.87 18.33 -14.08
C LEU A 12 -27.83 17.24 -13.03
N ASP A 13 -27.94 15.99 -13.49
CA ASP A 13 -27.74 14.78 -12.71
C ASP A 13 -26.29 14.34 -12.67
N LEU A 14 -26.00 13.41 -11.76
CA LEU A 14 -24.68 12.86 -11.56
C LEU A 14 -24.66 11.34 -11.62
N TRP A 15 -23.86 10.80 -12.55
CA TRP A 15 -23.42 9.41 -12.53
C TRP A 15 -22.09 9.31 -11.79
N ALA A 16 -22.04 8.49 -10.74
CA ALA A 16 -20.86 8.28 -9.92
C ALA A 16 -20.59 6.80 -9.68
N HIS A 17 -19.32 6.43 -9.77
CA HIS A 17 -18.83 5.10 -9.39
C HIS A 17 -17.51 5.30 -8.66
N ASN A 18 -17.41 4.74 -7.46
CA ASN A 18 -16.13 4.65 -6.76
C ASN A 18 -15.45 3.38 -7.23
N ARG A 19 -14.12 3.41 -7.37
CA ARG A 19 -13.30 2.28 -7.86
C ARG A 19 -13.62 0.94 -7.19
N THR A 20 -14.00 0.97 -5.91
CA THR A 20 -14.31 -0.23 -5.10
C THR A 20 -15.79 -0.34 -4.75
N ALA A 21 -16.64 0.59 -5.19
CA ALA A 21 -18.08 0.48 -4.94
C ALA A 21 -18.67 -0.57 -5.88
N PRO A 22 -19.63 -1.38 -5.43
CA PRO A 22 -20.12 -2.50 -6.22
C PRO A 22 -21.06 -2.10 -7.36
N ARG A 23 -21.47 -0.83 -7.42
CA ARG A 23 -22.50 -0.35 -8.34
C ARG A 23 -22.19 1.04 -8.83
N LEU A 24 -22.64 1.31 -10.04
CA LEU A 24 -22.80 2.66 -10.57
C LEU A 24 -24.01 3.32 -9.87
N ARG A 25 -23.87 4.58 -9.47
CA ARG A 25 -24.92 5.36 -8.79
C ARG A 25 -25.37 6.50 -9.68
N LEU A 26 -26.68 6.66 -9.82
CA LEU A 26 -27.31 7.87 -10.37
C LEU A 26 -27.82 8.69 -9.19
N LEU A 27 -27.34 9.91 -9.07
CA LEU A 27 -27.85 10.92 -8.15
C LEU A 27 -28.69 11.87 -9.01
N ARG A 28 -30.01 11.72 -8.93
CA ARG A 28 -30.93 12.59 -9.65
C ARG A 28 -31.04 13.91 -8.91
N ASN A 29 -30.87 15.00 -9.64
CA ASN A 29 -31.22 16.30 -9.11
C ASN A 29 -32.74 16.49 -9.31
N SER A 30 -33.36 17.29 -8.45
CA SER A 30 -34.80 17.57 -8.53
C SER A 30 -35.02 19.00 -8.12
N SER A 31 -34.53 19.89 -8.97
CA SER A 31 -34.58 21.32 -8.75
C SER A 31 -35.93 21.89 -9.19
N PRO A 32 -36.65 22.64 -8.34
CA PRO A 32 -37.88 23.31 -8.74
C PRO A 32 -37.66 24.41 -9.80
N LYS A 33 -36.40 24.70 -10.16
CA LYS A 33 -35.99 25.72 -11.13
C LYS A 33 -35.37 25.11 -12.39
N ALA A 34 -35.53 23.81 -12.65
CA ALA A 34 -34.87 23.07 -13.75
C ALA A 34 -35.13 23.64 -15.16
N ASN A 35 -36.36 24.13 -15.41
CA ASN A 35 -36.77 24.76 -16.69
C ASN A 35 -36.06 26.09 -17.00
N ARG A 36 -35.09 26.51 -16.19
CA ARG A 36 -34.33 27.75 -16.33
C ARG A 36 -32.93 27.48 -16.83
N SER A 37 -32.87 26.68 -17.89
CA SER A 37 -31.64 26.28 -18.54
C SER A 37 -31.82 26.22 -20.05
N VAL A 38 -30.73 26.12 -20.78
CA VAL A 38 -30.75 25.76 -22.21
C VAL A 38 -29.52 24.89 -22.48
N ALA A 39 -29.66 23.90 -23.35
CA ALA A 39 -28.54 23.03 -23.69
C ALA A 39 -28.35 22.83 -25.19
N PHE A 40 -27.10 22.71 -25.61
CA PHE A 40 -26.69 22.59 -27.01
C PHE A 40 -25.86 21.34 -27.25
N ARG A 41 -26.19 20.56 -28.28
CA ARG A 41 -25.37 19.45 -28.77
C ARG A 41 -24.81 19.81 -30.14
N LEU A 42 -23.50 19.96 -30.18
CA LEU A 42 -22.78 20.33 -31.40
C LEU A 42 -22.34 19.10 -32.21
N LYS A 43 -22.27 19.28 -33.53
CA LYS A 43 -21.64 18.36 -34.49
C LYS A 43 -20.73 19.17 -35.42
N GLY A 44 -19.44 18.85 -35.42
CA GLY A 44 -18.47 19.52 -36.27
C GLY A 44 -18.66 19.19 -37.76
N GLY A 45 -18.21 20.10 -38.62
CA GLY A 45 -18.20 19.97 -40.07
C GLY A 45 -17.03 19.12 -40.59
N GLU A 46 -16.62 19.35 -41.83
CA GLU A 46 -15.51 18.60 -42.45
C GLU A 46 -14.13 18.96 -41.86
N LYS A 47 -13.93 20.22 -41.46
CA LYS A 47 -12.65 20.73 -40.93
C LYS A 47 -12.52 20.54 -39.42
N SER A 48 -13.64 20.53 -38.70
CA SER A 48 -13.69 20.27 -37.27
C SER A 48 -13.81 18.78 -36.96
N ASN A 49 -13.40 18.37 -35.75
CA ASN A 49 -13.70 17.01 -35.30
C ASN A 49 -15.23 16.80 -35.17
N ARG A 50 -15.72 15.59 -35.46
CA ARG A 50 -17.17 15.27 -35.51
C ARG A 50 -17.96 15.70 -34.27
N ASP A 51 -17.35 15.66 -33.10
CA ASP A 51 -17.99 16.01 -31.83
C ASP A 51 -17.83 17.49 -31.45
N ALA A 52 -17.21 18.31 -32.31
CA ALA A 52 -16.92 19.72 -32.08
C ALA A 52 -16.16 20.00 -30.78
N ILE A 53 -15.31 19.06 -30.35
CA ILE A 53 -14.48 19.23 -29.15
C ILE A 53 -13.56 20.43 -29.36
N GLY A 54 -13.57 21.36 -28.41
CA GLY A 54 -12.87 22.65 -28.49
C GLY A 54 -13.79 23.83 -28.81
N ALA A 55 -15.01 23.60 -29.30
CA ALA A 55 -15.95 24.67 -29.62
C ALA A 55 -16.28 25.54 -28.39
N ARG A 56 -16.37 26.85 -28.59
CA ARG A 56 -16.70 27.83 -27.54
C ARG A 56 -18.07 28.42 -27.83
N LEU A 57 -18.95 28.36 -26.84
CA LEU A 57 -20.32 28.83 -26.94
C LEU A 57 -20.47 30.03 -26.01
N LYS A 58 -20.86 31.16 -26.57
CA LYS A 58 -21.15 32.41 -25.87
C LYS A 58 -22.65 32.70 -25.99
N LEU A 59 -23.37 32.55 -24.89
CA LEU A 59 -24.81 32.81 -24.81
C LEU A 59 -25.05 34.20 -24.22
N THR A 60 -25.69 35.08 -24.97
CA THR A 60 -26.11 36.41 -24.51
C THR A 60 -27.56 36.37 -24.05
N LEU A 61 -27.84 36.93 -22.88
CA LEU A 61 -29.18 37.00 -22.28
C LEU A 61 -29.84 38.38 -22.53
N SER A 62 -31.15 38.46 -22.36
CA SER A 62 -31.96 39.68 -22.54
C SER A 62 -31.59 40.82 -21.59
N ASN A 63 -30.95 40.51 -20.46
CA ASN A 63 -30.43 41.50 -19.51
C ASN A 63 -29.00 41.99 -19.85
N GLY A 64 -28.45 41.56 -20.99
CA GLY A 64 -27.09 41.89 -21.44
C GLY A 64 -25.99 41.02 -20.86
N SER A 65 -26.30 40.06 -19.98
CA SER A 65 -25.29 39.14 -19.42
C SER A 65 -24.81 38.14 -20.48
N GLU A 66 -23.54 37.78 -20.42
CA GLU A 66 -22.92 36.83 -21.34
C GLU A 66 -22.38 35.63 -20.57
N LEU A 67 -22.80 34.42 -20.98
CA LEU A 67 -22.34 33.16 -20.41
C LEU A 67 -21.46 32.45 -21.41
N LEU A 68 -20.29 31.98 -20.98
CA LEU A 68 -19.33 31.29 -21.83
C LEU A 68 -19.13 29.84 -21.36
N GLN A 69 -19.21 28.90 -22.30
CA GLN A 69 -18.86 27.50 -22.08
C GLN A 69 -17.95 26.98 -23.20
N THR A 70 -17.22 25.92 -22.92
CA THR A 70 -16.38 25.24 -23.91
C THR A 70 -16.68 23.76 -23.92
N LEU A 71 -16.91 23.19 -25.09
CA LEU A 71 -17.13 21.75 -25.25
C LEU A 71 -15.80 21.00 -25.12
N ARG A 72 -15.67 20.17 -24.09
CA ARG A 72 -14.44 19.43 -23.76
C ARG A 72 -14.63 17.92 -23.89
N ALA A 73 -13.52 17.23 -24.17
CA ALA A 73 -13.39 15.79 -24.02
C ALA A 73 -12.44 15.47 -22.85
N GLY A 74 -12.73 14.41 -22.11
CA GLY A 74 -12.15 14.08 -20.82
C GLY A 74 -12.78 14.87 -19.68
N SER A 75 -13.41 14.19 -18.73
CA SER A 75 -13.90 14.83 -17.51
C SER A 75 -13.85 13.87 -16.33
N ALA A 76 -13.27 14.29 -15.21
CA ALA A 76 -13.00 13.44 -14.06
C ALA A 76 -12.16 12.19 -14.42
N PHE A 77 -11.81 11.39 -13.42
CA PHE A 77 -10.99 10.18 -13.60
C PHE A 77 -11.79 9.08 -14.33
N LEU A 78 -11.24 8.55 -15.44
CA LEU A 78 -11.80 7.47 -16.27
C LEU A 78 -13.28 7.66 -16.63
N SER A 79 -13.67 8.87 -17.00
CA SER A 79 -15.07 9.23 -17.20
C SER A 79 -15.24 10.34 -18.25
N GLN A 80 -16.48 10.50 -18.73
CA GLN A 80 -16.87 11.54 -19.68
C GLN A 80 -18.30 12.00 -19.37
N SER A 81 -18.44 13.27 -18.98
CA SER A 81 -19.72 13.97 -18.87
C SER A 81 -20.34 14.13 -20.25
N SER A 82 -21.65 14.36 -20.25
CA SER A 82 -22.41 14.61 -21.45
C SER A 82 -21.76 15.69 -22.33
N LYS A 83 -21.83 15.50 -23.65
CA LYS A 83 -21.39 16.50 -24.64
C LYS A 83 -22.44 17.57 -24.93
N TRP A 84 -23.52 17.58 -24.14
CA TRP A 84 -24.48 18.68 -24.12
C TRP A 84 -23.87 19.84 -23.33
N VAL A 85 -23.69 20.97 -24.00
CA VAL A 85 -23.21 22.21 -23.37
C VAL A 85 -24.40 22.88 -22.72
N HIS A 86 -24.41 22.95 -21.39
CA HIS A 86 -25.53 23.41 -20.59
C HIS A 86 -25.28 24.80 -20.02
N PHE A 87 -26.29 25.66 -20.06
CA PHE A 87 -26.29 26.99 -19.48
C PHE A 87 -27.48 27.13 -18.52
N GLY A 88 -27.22 27.55 -17.28
CA GLY A 88 -28.25 28.03 -16.38
C GLY A 88 -28.63 29.48 -16.71
N ILE A 89 -29.92 29.81 -16.59
CA ILE A 89 -30.47 31.13 -16.95
C ILE A 89 -30.92 31.89 -15.70
N ASP A 90 -30.42 33.11 -15.57
CA ASP A 90 -30.66 33.97 -14.41
C ASP A 90 -32.12 34.37 -14.21
N PRO A 91 -32.49 34.65 -12.94
CA PRO A 91 -33.44 35.66 -12.49
C PRO A 91 -34.28 36.50 -13.48
N GLY A 92 -35.25 36.00 -14.25
CA GLY A 92 -36.04 36.88 -15.14
C GLY A 92 -35.30 37.37 -16.38
N ALA A 93 -34.21 36.70 -16.75
CA ALA A 93 -33.57 36.84 -18.06
C ALA A 93 -34.06 35.75 -19.02
N ALA A 94 -33.94 36.00 -20.32
CA ALA A 94 -34.20 35.03 -21.38
C ALA A 94 -32.98 34.93 -22.31
N PRO A 95 -32.69 33.76 -22.92
CA PRO A 95 -31.69 33.66 -23.98
C PRO A 95 -32.03 34.60 -25.15
N SER A 96 -31.05 35.36 -25.63
CA SER A 96 -31.22 36.30 -26.76
C SER A 96 -30.53 35.77 -28.01
N SER A 97 -29.23 35.48 -27.91
CA SER A 97 -28.43 34.94 -29.01
C SER A 97 -27.34 34.00 -28.52
N LEU A 98 -26.94 33.06 -29.37
CA LEU A 98 -25.80 32.18 -29.16
C LEU A 98 -24.77 32.44 -30.25
N HIS A 99 -23.55 32.75 -29.85
CA HIS A 99 -22.40 32.81 -30.74
C HIS A 99 -21.52 31.58 -30.51
N VAL A 100 -21.20 30.85 -31.58
CA VAL A 100 -20.41 29.62 -31.56
C VAL A 100 -19.12 29.85 -32.34
N ILE A 101 -18.00 29.65 -31.68
CA ILE A 101 -16.67 29.59 -32.30
C ILE A 101 -16.30 28.11 -32.40
N TRP A 102 -16.22 27.59 -33.62
CA TRP A 102 -15.92 26.18 -33.91
C TRP A 102 -14.42 25.88 -33.72
N PRO A 103 -14.04 24.60 -33.59
CA PRO A 103 -12.64 24.20 -33.37
C PRO A 103 -11.66 24.67 -34.45
N ASP A 104 -12.12 24.88 -35.68
CA ASP A 104 -11.32 25.38 -36.80
C ASP A 104 -11.25 26.91 -36.87
N GLY A 105 -11.93 27.62 -35.96
CA GLY A 105 -12.01 29.08 -35.90
C GLY A 105 -13.17 29.68 -36.70
N PHE A 106 -14.00 28.86 -37.37
CA PHE A 106 -15.22 29.36 -37.99
C PHE A 106 -16.20 29.87 -36.92
N GLU A 107 -16.93 30.94 -37.21
CA GLU A 107 -17.85 31.58 -36.27
C GLU A 107 -19.28 31.64 -36.83
N GLU A 108 -20.25 31.25 -36.01
CA GLU A 108 -21.67 31.29 -36.35
C GLU A 108 -22.49 31.90 -35.21
N SER A 109 -23.62 32.53 -35.56
CA SER A 109 -24.54 33.11 -34.58
C SER A 109 -25.96 32.63 -34.82
N PHE A 110 -26.66 32.30 -33.75
CA PHE A 110 -28.02 31.78 -33.76
C PHE A 110 -28.92 32.62 -32.85
N SER A 111 -30.16 32.84 -33.29
CA SER A 111 -31.23 33.51 -32.55
C SER A 111 -32.38 32.54 -32.24
N GLU A 112 -33.48 33.03 -31.66
CA GLU A 112 -34.70 32.24 -31.38
C GLU A 112 -34.50 31.08 -30.39
N ILE A 113 -33.75 31.37 -29.34
CA ILE A 113 -33.42 30.41 -28.28
C ILE A 113 -34.40 30.59 -27.12
N ALA A 114 -35.06 29.51 -26.72
CA ALA A 114 -35.95 29.50 -25.57
C ALA A 114 -35.30 28.82 -24.36
N ALA A 115 -35.59 29.33 -23.17
CA ALA A 115 -35.26 28.65 -21.93
C ALA A 115 -36.14 27.40 -21.75
N GLY A 116 -35.60 26.39 -21.08
CA GLY A 116 -36.19 25.06 -20.91
C GLY A 116 -35.97 24.13 -22.11
N GLU A 117 -35.32 24.62 -23.17
CA GLU A 117 -35.19 23.88 -24.42
C GLU A 117 -33.78 23.37 -24.69
N ARG A 118 -33.71 22.38 -25.58
CA ARG A 118 -32.47 21.73 -26.00
C ARG A 118 -32.35 21.80 -27.52
N TYR A 119 -31.14 22.02 -28.01
CA TYR A 119 -30.90 22.23 -29.43
C TYR A 119 -29.73 21.41 -29.97
N HIS A 120 -29.87 20.94 -31.20
CA HIS A 120 -28.80 20.40 -32.02
C HIS A 120 -28.32 21.46 -33.00
N ILE A 121 -27.00 21.60 -33.12
CA ILE A 121 -26.35 22.50 -34.07
C ILE A 121 -25.27 21.71 -34.80
N ALA A 122 -25.34 21.71 -36.13
CA ALA A 122 -24.24 21.27 -36.98
C ALA A 122 -23.52 22.51 -37.52
N GLU A 123 -22.21 22.46 -37.65
CA GLU A 123 -21.41 23.51 -38.28
C GLU A 123 -21.91 23.81 -39.70
N GLY A 124 -22.17 25.09 -39.99
CA GLY A 124 -22.80 25.51 -41.26
C GLY A 124 -24.29 25.17 -41.37
N GLY A 125 -24.91 24.74 -40.27
CA GLY A 125 -26.28 24.26 -40.20
C GLY A 125 -27.25 25.26 -39.54
N VAL A 126 -28.45 24.77 -39.24
CA VAL A 126 -29.49 25.54 -38.54
C VAL A 126 -29.68 25.03 -37.12
N LEU A 127 -30.17 25.91 -36.24
CA LEU A 127 -30.59 25.56 -34.89
C LEU A 127 -31.80 24.62 -34.94
N LYS A 128 -31.66 23.37 -34.49
CA LYS A 128 -32.76 22.38 -34.48
C LYS A 128 -33.15 22.02 -33.05
N LYS A 129 -34.40 22.25 -32.69
CA LYS A 129 -34.94 21.83 -31.39
C LYS A 129 -34.84 20.30 -31.24
N ALA A 130 -34.33 19.84 -30.11
CA ALA A 130 -34.21 18.42 -29.80
C ALA A 130 -35.57 17.87 -29.36
N SER A 131 -35.88 16.64 -29.76
CA SER A 131 -37.11 15.98 -29.34
C SER A 131 -37.08 15.69 -27.83
N PRO A 132 -38.20 15.88 -27.11
CA PRO A 132 -38.31 15.52 -25.71
C PRO A 132 -38.00 14.03 -25.52
N ARG A 133 -37.20 13.71 -24.49
CA ARG A 133 -36.97 12.31 -24.12
C ARG A 133 -38.21 11.78 -23.38
N ALA A 134 -38.57 10.53 -23.62
CA ALA A 134 -39.63 9.89 -22.85
C ALA A 134 -39.26 9.87 -21.35
N ALA A 135 -40.20 10.26 -20.49
CA ALA A 135 -39.98 10.32 -19.05
C ALA A 135 -39.67 8.92 -18.48
N LEU A 136 -38.42 8.70 -18.04
CA LEU A 136 -38.01 7.46 -17.40
C LEU A 136 -38.18 7.61 -15.87
N ARG A 137 -39.15 6.91 -15.29
CA ARG A 137 -39.34 6.90 -13.82
C ARG A 137 -38.46 5.82 -13.18
N LEU A 138 -37.32 6.24 -12.64
CA LEU A 138 -36.47 5.39 -11.79
C LEU A 138 -36.81 5.60 -10.31
N GLY A 139 -37.13 4.53 -9.60
CA GLY A 139 -37.30 4.54 -8.15
C GLY A 139 -35.97 4.34 -7.40
N PRO A 140 -35.83 4.80 -6.15
CA PRO A 140 -34.65 4.54 -5.33
C PRO A 140 -34.42 3.03 -5.17
N ALA A 141 -33.24 2.55 -5.53
CA ALA A 141 -32.89 1.15 -5.28
C ALA A 141 -32.59 0.93 -3.79
N ARG A 142 -33.16 -0.12 -3.19
CA ARG A 142 -32.73 -0.57 -1.86
C ARG A 142 -31.33 -1.16 -1.94
N GLN A 143 -30.39 -0.62 -1.17
CA GLN A 143 -29.05 -1.19 -1.06
C GLN A 143 -29.15 -2.51 -0.29
N ARG A 144 -28.61 -3.58 -0.88
CA ARG A 144 -28.33 -4.82 -0.15
C ARG A 144 -26.86 -4.78 0.24
N PRO A 145 -26.49 -4.93 1.52
CA PRO A 145 -25.10 -5.16 1.90
C PRO A 145 -24.58 -6.34 1.09
N ILE A 146 -23.38 -6.18 0.50
CA ILE A 146 -22.68 -7.35 -0.01
C ILE A 146 -22.28 -8.14 1.23
N ALA A 147 -22.66 -9.42 1.28
CA ALA A 147 -22.21 -10.30 2.35
C ALA A 147 -20.68 -10.23 2.42
N PRO A 148 -20.08 -10.04 3.60
CA PRO A 148 -18.63 -10.07 3.72
C PRO A 148 -18.14 -11.39 3.10
N GLN A 149 -17.36 -11.29 2.03
CA GLN A 149 -16.70 -12.46 1.49
C GLN A 149 -15.66 -12.87 2.53
N SER A 150 -15.75 -14.11 2.99
CA SER A 150 -14.82 -14.72 3.94
C SER A 150 -13.36 -14.56 3.47
N PRO A 151 -12.41 -14.63 4.42
CA PRO A 151 -11.41 -13.59 4.75
C PRO A 151 -10.77 -12.84 3.57
N GLU A 152 -10.31 -11.62 3.84
CA GLU A 152 -9.35 -10.94 2.97
C GLU A 152 -8.00 -11.69 3.03
N GLN A 153 -7.89 -12.73 2.21
CA GLN A 153 -6.65 -13.48 1.98
C GLN A 153 -5.74 -12.67 1.04
N MET A 154 -4.48 -12.57 1.41
CA MET A 154 -3.44 -12.00 0.58
C MET A 154 -2.26 -12.96 0.52
N VAL A 155 -2.19 -13.75 -0.55
CA VAL A 155 -0.99 -14.51 -0.90
C VAL A 155 0.01 -13.56 -1.55
N LEU A 156 1.26 -13.58 -1.08
CA LEU A 156 2.32 -12.72 -1.59
C LEU A 156 2.91 -13.34 -2.86
N PRO A 157 3.24 -12.55 -3.89
CA PRO A 157 3.82 -13.07 -5.14
C PRO A 157 5.26 -13.57 -4.99
N GLY A 158 5.80 -13.54 -3.76
CA GLY A 158 7.11 -14.01 -3.40
C GLY A 158 7.27 -13.99 -1.88
N ARG A 159 8.24 -14.76 -1.38
CA ARG A 159 8.50 -14.91 0.05
C ARG A 159 9.32 -13.75 0.59
N ILE A 160 8.96 -13.29 1.79
CA ILE A 160 9.62 -12.16 2.46
C ILE A 160 10.00 -12.58 3.87
N PRO A 161 11.24 -12.33 4.33
CA PRO A 161 11.60 -12.59 5.72
C PRO A 161 10.64 -11.85 6.68
N LEU A 162 10.12 -12.53 7.70
CA LEU A 162 9.40 -11.82 8.77
C LEU A 162 10.35 -10.77 9.39
N PRO A 163 9.88 -9.54 9.68
CA PRO A 163 10.70 -8.58 10.42
C PRO A 163 11.06 -9.18 11.78
N GLU A 164 12.03 -8.59 12.49
CA GLU A 164 12.36 -9.09 13.81
C GLU A 164 11.11 -9.11 14.71
N PHE A 165 10.71 -10.31 15.09
CA PHE A 165 9.43 -10.57 15.73
C PHE A 165 9.68 -11.28 17.04
N ARG A 166 9.20 -10.67 18.12
CA ARG A 166 9.38 -11.11 19.50
C ARG A 166 8.06 -11.08 20.24
N TYR A 167 7.88 -12.08 21.10
CA TYR A 167 6.69 -12.26 21.91
C TYR A 167 7.08 -12.77 23.30
N ILE A 168 6.22 -12.60 24.28
CA ILE A 168 6.39 -13.15 25.63
C ILE A 168 5.53 -14.42 25.69
N PRO A 169 6.12 -15.63 25.77
CA PRO A 169 5.36 -16.87 25.86
C PRO A 169 4.47 -16.89 27.11
N ALA A 170 3.34 -17.58 27.05
CA ALA A 170 2.45 -17.75 28.20
C ALA A 170 3.22 -18.33 29.40
N GLY A 171 3.05 -17.71 30.57
CA GLY A 171 3.75 -18.10 31.81
C GLY A 171 5.24 -17.74 31.87
N LYS A 172 5.79 -17.02 30.89
CA LYS A 172 7.17 -16.53 30.88
C LYS A 172 7.24 -15.01 31.07
N MET A 173 8.40 -14.53 31.51
CA MET A 173 8.68 -13.10 31.70
C MET A 173 9.52 -12.50 30.57
N GLU A 174 10.37 -13.31 29.93
CA GLU A 174 11.28 -12.86 28.89
C GLU A 174 10.69 -13.04 27.50
N ALA A 175 11.02 -12.10 26.61
CA ALA A 175 10.59 -12.15 25.22
C ALA A 175 11.45 -13.13 24.41
N ALA A 176 10.81 -14.08 23.73
CA ALA A 176 11.41 -14.98 22.77
C ALA A 176 11.30 -14.44 21.34
N GLY A 177 12.24 -14.80 20.47
CA GLY A 177 12.15 -14.57 19.03
C GLY A 177 11.46 -15.72 18.30
N ILE A 178 11.06 -15.49 17.04
CA ILE A 178 10.59 -16.56 16.15
C ILE A 178 11.81 -17.23 15.49
N SER A 179 12.15 -18.44 15.93
CA SER A 179 13.24 -19.24 15.36
C SER A 179 12.80 -20.00 14.11
N ARG A 180 13.77 -20.36 13.26
CA ARG A 180 13.54 -21.31 12.15
C ARG A 180 13.02 -22.65 12.69
N GLY A 181 12.20 -23.32 11.89
CA GLY A 181 11.65 -24.63 12.20
C GLY A 181 11.61 -25.52 10.96
N GLU A 182 11.17 -26.76 11.15
CA GLU A 182 11.06 -27.74 10.06
C GLU A 182 9.67 -27.72 9.38
N LYS A 183 8.73 -26.99 9.99
CA LYS A 183 7.32 -26.94 9.62
C LYS A 183 6.90 -25.49 9.35
N PRO A 184 5.95 -25.26 8.43
CA PRO A 184 5.33 -23.94 8.28
C PRO A 184 4.67 -23.51 9.60
N LEU A 185 4.60 -22.20 9.82
CA LEU A 185 4.06 -21.60 11.05
C LEU A 185 2.98 -20.58 10.72
N LEU A 186 1.81 -20.76 11.32
CA LEU A 186 0.77 -19.75 11.38
C LEU A 186 0.90 -18.96 12.68
N ILE A 187 1.21 -17.67 12.59
CA ILE A 187 1.08 -16.75 13.72
C ILE A 187 -0.28 -16.08 13.64
N THR A 188 -1.19 -16.35 14.59
CA THR A 188 -2.46 -15.63 14.70
C THR A 188 -2.38 -14.59 15.80
N LEU A 189 -2.72 -13.33 15.48
CA LEU A 189 -2.86 -12.26 16.46
C LEU A 189 -4.33 -12.11 16.85
N PHE A 190 -4.61 -12.12 18.15
CA PHE A 190 -5.98 -12.11 18.67
C PHE A 190 -6.14 -11.21 19.89
N SER A 191 -7.39 -10.91 20.24
CA SER A 191 -7.75 -10.27 21.50
C SER A 191 -8.76 -11.14 22.25
N GLY A 192 -8.67 -11.19 23.58
CA GLY A 192 -9.62 -11.96 24.38
C GLY A 192 -11.05 -11.42 24.38
N THR A 193 -11.27 -10.18 23.94
CA THR A 193 -12.60 -9.54 23.84
C THR A 193 -13.17 -9.56 22.42
N CYS A 194 -12.47 -10.21 21.48
CA CYS A 194 -12.85 -10.27 20.07
C CYS A 194 -13.66 -11.55 19.78
N GLU A 195 -14.91 -11.38 19.36
CA GLU A 195 -15.83 -12.49 19.05
C GLU A 195 -15.32 -13.34 17.88
N SER A 196 -14.93 -12.72 16.77
CA SER A 196 -14.35 -13.42 15.61
C SER A 196 -13.09 -14.22 15.97
N CYS A 197 -12.31 -13.72 16.93
CA CYS A 197 -11.11 -14.39 17.43
C CYS A 197 -11.48 -15.62 18.27
N THR A 198 -12.54 -15.54 19.06
CA THR A 198 -13.07 -16.66 19.85
C THR A 198 -13.53 -17.79 18.93
N GLU A 199 -14.28 -17.46 17.87
CA GLU A 199 -14.72 -18.44 16.88
C GLU A 199 -13.54 -19.10 16.14
N GLU A 200 -12.54 -18.31 15.74
CA GLU A 200 -11.34 -18.79 15.06
C GLU A 200 -10.53 -19.76 15.94
N LEU A 201 -10.25 -19.39 17.19
CA LEU A 201 -9.52 -20.27 18.12
C LEU A 201 -10.30 -21.56 18.41
N HIS A 202 -11.62 -21.48 18.59
CA HIS A 202 -12.46 -22.68 18.74
C HIS A 202 -12.44 -23.57 17.49
N GLN A 203 -12.32 -22.99 16.30
CA GLN A 203 -12.17 -23.76 15.06
C GLN A 203 -10.83 -24.49 15.02
N PHE A 204 -9.73 -23.84 15.39
CA PHE A 204 -8.42 -24.49 15.48
C PHE A 204 -8.39 -25.63 16.50
N VAL A 205 -9.10 -25.50 17.62
CA VAL A 205 -9.26 -26.60 18.60
C VAL A 205 -10.00 -27.79 17.97
N ARG A 206 -11.10 -27.54 17.24
CA ARG A 206 -11.86 -28.62 16.58
C ARG A 206 -11.08 -29.31 15.48
N ASP A 207 -10.22 -28.58 14.77
CA ASP A 207 -9.44 -29.09 13.64
C ASP A 207 -8.00 -29.49 14.05
N GLU A 208 -7.71 -29.68 15.35
CA GLU A 208 -6.36 -29.94 15.87
C GLU A 208 -5.65 -31.07 15.13
N GLU A 209 -6.32 -32.23 14.99
CA GLU A 209 -5.75 -33.41 14.32
C GLU A 209 -5.40 -33.13 12.86
N ARG A 210 -6.25 -32.35 12.16
CA ARG A 210 -6.04 -31.99 10.75
C ARG A 210 -4.86 -31.04 10.60
N ILE A 211 -4.74 -30.07 11.51
CA ILE A 211 -3.63 -29.11 11.56
C ILE A 211 -2.31 -29.84 11.81
N GLN A 212 -2.29 -30.76 12.78
CA GLN A 212 -1.11 -31.57 13.09
C GLN A 212 -0.72 -32.50 11.94
N ALA A 213 -1.70 -33.16 11.31
CA ALA A 213 -1.49 -34.05 10.16
C ALA A 213 -0.93 -33.29 8.93
N ALA A 214 -1.35 -32.05 8.72
CA ALA A 214 -0.79 -31.18 7.68
C ALA A 214 0.62 -30.65 8.01
N GLY A 215 1.14 -30.94 9.20
CA GLY A 215 2.46 -30.47 9.62
C GLY A 215 2.52 -28.96 9.84
N LEU A 216 1.41 -28.31 10.19
CA LEU A 216 1.36 -26.88 10.48
C LEU A 216 1.59 -26.60 11.97
N GLU A 217 2.50 -25.69 12.28
CA GLU A 217 2.63 -25.11 13.62
C GLU A 217 1.70 -23.90 13.78
N ILE A 218 1.12 -23.73 14.96
CA ILE A 218 0.31 -22.55 15.30
C ILE A 218 0.90 -21.85 16.52
N LEU A 219 0.97 -20.52 16.45
CA LEU A 219 1.32 -19.65 17.56
C LEU A 219 0.27 -18.55 17.71
N ALA A 220 -0.47 -18.56 18.82
CA ALA A 220 -1.48 -17.54 19.12
C ALA A 220 -0.92 -16.43 20.01
N LEU A 221 -0.90 -15.20 19.51
CA LEU A 221 -0.35 -14.06 20.24
C LEU A 221 -1.43 -13.02 20.54
N SER A 222 -1.64 -12.76 21.83
CA SER A 222 -2.54 -11.71 22.29
C SER A 222 -1.98 -10.32 21.98
N VAL A 223 -2.87 -9.42 21.59
CA VAL A 223 -2.61 -7.97 21.46
C VAL A 223 -3.14 -7.15 22.64
N ASP A 224 -3.77 -7.78 23.64
CA ASP A 224 -4.47 -7.06 24.71
C ASP A 224 -3.54 -6.08 25.44
N LYS A 225 -2.30 -6.49 25.75
CA LYS A 225 -1.32 -5.61 26.43
C LYS A 225 -0.83 -4.41 25.60
N LEU A 226 -1.22 -4.29 24.33
CA LEU A 226 -0.88 -3.12 23.50
C LEU A 226 -1.85 -1.96 23.70
N VAL A 227 -3.08 -2.24 24.12
CA VAL A 227 -4.16 -1.24 24.18
C VAL A 227 -4.37 -0.83 25.63
N ALA A 228 -4.11 0.44 25.92
CA ALA A 228 -4.36 1.02 27.24
C ALA A 228 -5.85 0.88 27.61
N GLY A 229 -6.13 0.37 28.81
CA GLY A 229 -7.49 0.18 29.32
C GLY A 229 -8.19 -1.11 28.88
N SER A 230 -7.51 -2.00 28.15
CA SER A 230 -8.05 -3.32 27.83
C SER A 230 -7.93 -4.29 29.02
N ASP A 231 -8.79 -5.33 29.06
CA ASP A 231 -8.64 -6.42 30.03
C ASP A 231 -7.44 -7.29 29.64
N HIS A 232 -6.29 -7.04 30.27
CA HIS A 232 -5.04 -7.77 30.03
C HIS A 232 -5.13 -9.27 30.34
N LEU A 233 -6.17 -9.72 31.04
CA LEU A 233 -6.41 -11.13 31.36
C LEU A 233 -7.38 -11.80 30.38
N ALA A 234 -8.07 -11.05 29.51
CA ALA A 234 -9.09 -11.58 28.61
C ALA A 234 -8.53 -12.69 27.71
N ALA A 235 -7.38 -12.48 27.06
CA ALA A 235 -6.77 -13.52 26.24
C ALA A 235 -6.42 -14.78 27.02
N GLY A 236 -5.89 -14.65 28.25
CA GLY A 236 -5.58 -15.82 29.09
C GLY A 236 -6.82 -16.62 29.47
N LYS A 237 -7.93 -15.94 29.78
CA LYS A 237 -9.23 -16.55 30.04
C LYS A 237 -9.73 -17.30 28.80
N LEU A 238 -9.66 -16.68 27.62
CA LEU A 238 -10.08 -17.29 26.35
C LEU A 238 -9.27 -18.55 26.02
N ILE A 239 -7.94 -18.49 26.11
CA ILE A 239 -7.04 -19.63 25.87
C ILE A 239 -7.37 -20.79 26.83
N THR A 240 -7.61 -20.48 28.10
CA THR A 240 -7.95 -21.50 29.12
C THR A 240 -9.33 -22.10 28.87
N ALA A 241 -10.35 -21.27 28.61
CA ALA A 241 -11.73 -21.70 28.40
C ALA A 241 -11.89 -22.54 27.12
N SER A 242 -11.17 -22.18 26.06
CA SER A 242 -11.16 -22.91 24.79
C SER A 242 -10.35 -24.21 24.82
N LYS A 243 -9.55 -24.45 25.89
CA LYS A 243 -8.56 -25.53 25.97
C LYS A 243 -7.63 -25.54 24.75
N PHE A 244 -7.15 -24.36 24.36
CA PHE A 244 -6.36 -24.19 23.15
C PHE A 244 -5.07 -25.04 23.19
N PRO A 245 -4.85 -25.97 22.24
CA PRO A 245 -3.77 -26.96 22.34
C PRO A 245 -2.41 -26.45 21.87
N PHE A 246 -2.35 -25.29 21.21
CA PHE A 246 -1.13 -24.76 20.61
C PHE A 246 -0.43 -23.71 21.49
N PRO A 247 0.87 -23.45 21.27
CA PRO A 247 1.60 -22.38 21.95
C PRO A 247 0.88 -21.02 21.87
N SER A 248 0.90 -20.30 22.99
CA SER A 248 0.33 -18.96 23.09
C SER A 248 1.25 -17.98 23.83
N GLY A 249 0.99 -16.69 23.67
CA GLY A 249 1.75 -15.64 24.34
C GLY A 249 1.20 -14.25 24.07
N THR A 250 2.02 -13.23 24.28
CA THR A 250 1.68 -11.83 24.02
C THR A 250 2.70 -11.21 23.09
N ILE A 251 2.25 -10.53 22.03
CA ILE A 251 3.16 -9.79 21.14
C ILE A 251 3.83 -8.63 21.89
N THR A 252 5.09 -8.34 21.59
CA THR A 252 5.76 -7.14 22.13
C THR A 252 5.32 -5.87 21.38
N PRO A 253 5.30 -4.69 22.04
CA PRO A 253 4.98 -3.43 21.37
C PRO A 253 5.84 -3.15 20.12
N LEU A 254 7.15 -3.43 20.22
CA LEU A 254 8.08 -3.27 19.10
C LEU A 254 7.73 -4.19 17.91
N SER A 255 7.32 -5.43 18.17
CA SER A 255 6.94 -6.36 17.08
C SER A 255 5.60 -5.97 16.46
N ALA A 256 4.69 -5.40 17.24
CA ALA A 256 3.47 -4.81 16.71
C ALA A 256 3.77 -3.61 15.81
N ASP A 257 4.72 -2.74 16.18
CA ASP A 257 5.18 -1.65 15.31
C ASP A 257 5.82 -2.20 14.03
N HIS A 258 6.69 -3.20 14.11
CA HIS A 258 7.26 -3.85 12.93
C HIS A 258 6.20 -4.44 12.00
N LEU A 259 5.15 -5.06 12.55
CA LEU A 259 4.02 -5.54 11.74
C LEU A 259 3.30 -4.39 11.04
N ARG A 260 3.04 -3.26 11.73
CA ARG A 260 2.42 -2.08 11.08
C ARG A 260 3.26 -1.57 9.90
N PHE A 261 4.59 -1.54 10.05
CA PHE A 261 5.49 -1.12 8.97
C PHE A 261 5.55 -2.11 7.82
N LEU A 262 5.50 -3.41 8.11
CA LEU A 262 5.37 -4.45 7.10
C LEU A 262 4.07 -4.26 6.31
N LEU A 263 2.92 -4.12 6.98
CA LEU A 263 1.64 -3.90 6.32
C LEU A 263 1.64 -2.58 5.52
N LYS A 264 2.24 -1.51 6.05
CA LYS A 264 2.44 -0.25 5.31
C LYS A 264 3.26 -0.38 4.03
N SER A 265 4.14 -1.39 3.95
CA SER A 265 4.87 -1.67 2.71
C SER A 265 4.06 -2.43 1.66
N LEU A 266 2.95 -3.06 2.08
CA LEU A 266 2.11 -3.92 1.24
C LEU A 266 0.81 -3.22 0.79
N TYR A 267 0.36 -2.19 1.51
CA TYR A 267 -0.89 -1.47 1.23
C TYR A 267 -0.65 0.02 0.99
N ASP A 268 -1.26 0.57 -0.06
CA ASP A 268 -1.20 2.02 -0.39
C ASP A 268 -1.86 2.89 0.70
N PHE A 269 -2.90 2.38 1.36
CA PHE A 269 -3.61 3.03 2.46
C PHE A 269 -3.68 2.08 3.66
N PRO A 270 -2.59 1.90 4.40
CA PRO A 270 -2.54 0.95 5.49
C PRO A 270 -3.40 1.47 6.64
N ALA A 271 -4.56 0.86 6.85
CA ALA A 271 -5.27 0.99 8.11
C ALA A 271 -4.43 0.40 9.25
N SER A 272 -4.63 0.85 10.48
CA SER A 272 -4.19 0.10 11.65
C SER A 272 -4.69 -1.34 11.52
N PHE A 273 -3.84 -2.32 11.81
CA PHE A 273 -4.29 -3.71 11.73
C PHE A 273 -5.31 -3.99 12.83
N SER A 274 -6.33 -4.78 12.49
CA SER A 274 -7.34 -5.28 13.42
C SER A 274 -7.13 -6.78 13.63
N VAL A 275 -7.56 -7.29 14.78
CA VAL A 275 -7.58 -8.73 15.05
C VAL A 275 -8.96 -9.33 14.72
N PRO A 276 -9.03 -10.60 14.28
CA PRO A 276 -7.89 -11.49 14.06
C PRO A 276 -7.11 -11.13 12.78
N ILE A 277 -5.80 -11.28 12.85
CA ILE A 277 -4.90 -11.21 11.69
C ILE A 277 -3.89 -12.35 11.81
N SER A 278 -3.77 -13.11 10.74
CA SER A 278 -2.93 -14.32 10.71
C SER A 278 -1.84 -14.21 9.64
N LEU A 279 -0.64 -14.64 9.99
CA LEU A 279 0.56 -14.60 9.15
C LEU A 279 1.03 -16.03 8.90
N LEU A 280 1.04 -16.48 7.65
CA LEU A 280 1.52 -17.80 7.27
C LEU A 280 2.97 -17.72 6.77
N LEU A 281 3.82 -18.45 7.48
CA LEU A 281 5.26 -18.51 7.28
C LEU A 281 5.66 -19.89 6.79
N ASP A 282 6.67 -19.94 5.92
CA ASP A 282 7.33 -21.19 5.56
C ASP A 282 8.27 -21.69 6.67
N GLU A 283 8.94 -22.80 6.40
CA GLU A 283 9.90 -23.46 7.28
C GLU A 283 11.08 -22.53 7.64
N GLU A 284 11.52 -21.69 6.70
CA GLU A 284 12.57 -20.68 6.91
C GLU A 284 12.07 -19.38 7.58
N ARG A 285 10.80 -19.31 7.98
CA ARG A 285 10.12 -18.15 8.58
C ARG A 285 10.01 -16.95 7.63
N ARG A 286 9.84 -17.23 6.35
CA ARG A 286 9.49 -16.24 5.34
C ARG A 286 7.98 -16.23 5.18
N LEU A 287 7.41 -15.04 5.27
CA LEU A 287 6.00 -14.75 5.06
C LEU A 287 5.64 -14.93 3.59
N PHE A 288 4.54 -15.64 3.36
CA PHE A 288 3.98 -15.81 2.02
C PHE A 288 2.45 -15.67 1.96
N ALA A 289 1.74 -15.65 3.09
CA ALA A 289 0.32 -15.27 3.11
C ALA A 289 -0.06 -14.48 4.37
N ILE A 290 -1.02 -13.57 4.22
CA ILE A 290 -1.63 -12.78 5.30
C ILE A 290 -3.14 -12.94 5.20
N TYR A 291 -3.81 -13.19 6.32
CA TYR A 291 -5.27 -13.24 6.41
C TYR A 291 -5.75 -12.14 7.34
N ARG A 292 -6.68 -11.30 6.87
CA ARG A 292 -7.31 -10.26 7.68
C ARG A 292 -8.75 -10.65 7.97
N GLY A 293 -9.10 -10.66 9.26
CA GLY A 293 -10.36 -11.22 9.72
C GLY A 293 -10.29 -12.74 9.88
N ARG A 294 -11.42 -13.33 10.27
CA ARG A 294 -11.53 -14.75 10.59
C ARG A 294 -11.20 -15.60 9.35
N VAL A 295 -10.26 -16.54 9.51
CA VAL A 295 -9.87 -17.48 8.46
C VAL A 295 -10.29 -18.91 8.80
N SER A 296 -10.75 -19.68 7.80
CA SER A 296 -11.09 -21.09 7.98
C SER A 296 -9.84 -21.97 7.93
N THR A 297 -9.87 -23.07 8.67
CA THR A 297 -8.80 -24.07 8.61
C THR A 297 -8.62 -24.63 7.21
N ASP A 298 -9.70 -24.83 6.44
CA ASP A 298 -9.62 -25.32 5.07
C ASP A 298 -8.77 -24.43 4.16
N LEU A 299 -8.93 -23.10 4.28
CA LEU A 299 -8.14 -22.15 3.50
C LEU A 299 -6.67 -22.15 3.93
N ILE A 300 -6.41 -22.19 5.24
CA ILE A 300 -5.04 -22.28 5.76
C ILE A 300 -4.36 -23.54 5.26
N LEU A 301 -5.02 -24.70 5.37
CA LEU A 301 -4.43 -25.98 4.96
C LEU A 301 -4.23 -26.06 3.45
N HIS A 302 -5.11 -25.46 2.66
CA HIS A 302 -4.90 -25.26 1.22
C HIS A 302 -3.59 -24.50 0.97
N ASP A 303 -3.39 -23.36 1.63
CA ASP A 303 -2.22 -22.50 1.41
C ASP A 303 -0.92 -23.11 1.96
N VAL A 304 -0.99 -23.88 3.03
CA VAL A 304 0.14 -24.63 3.58
C VAL A 304 0.75 -25.57 2.54
N ALA A 305 -0.05 -26.13 1.64
CA ALA A 305 0.46 -26.97 0.54
C ALA A 305 1.42 -26.19 -0.40
N PHE A 306 1.40 -24.85 -0.37
CA PHE A 306 2.26 -23.97 -1.15
C PHE A 306 3.48 -23.45 -0.36
N SER A 307 3.73 -23.93 0.87
CA SER A 307 4.91 -23.49 1.67
C SER A 307 6.23 -23.65 0.92
N LYS A 308 6.33 -24.68 0.07
CA LYS A 308 7.49 -25.01 -0.79
C LYS A 308 7.30 -24.66 -2.27
N ALA A 309 6.22 -23.99 -2.64
CA ALA A 309 5.94 -23.63 -4.04
C ALA A 309 7.02 -22.69 -4.60
N SER A 310 7.30 -22.75 -5.90
CA SER A 310 8.16 -21.75 -6.55
C SER A 310 7.55 -20.35 -6.48
N ASP A 311 8.37 -19.30 -6.66
CA ASP A 311 7.86 -17.92 -6.69
C ASP A 311 6.86 -17.71 -7.84
N ASN A 312 6.97 -18.45 -8.95
CA ASN A 312 5.98 -18.41 -10.03
C ASN A 312 4.63 -19.00 -9.59
N GLN A 313 4.64 -20.11 -8.87
CA GLN A 313 3.42 -20.71 -8.33
C GLN A 313 2.76 -19.80 -7.28
N LEU A 314 3.55 -19.16 -6.42
CA LEU A 314 3.03 -18.16 -5.47
C LEU A 314 2.46 -16.94 -6.19
N ARG A 315 3.13 -16.48 -7.25
CA ARG A 315 2.64 -15.40 -8.09
C ARG A 315 1.29 -15.75 -8.72
N ASP A 316 1.12 -16.95 -9.27
CA ASP A 316 -0.14 -17.41 -9.83
C ASP A 316 -1.24 -17.45 -8.75
N LEU A 317 -0.91 -17.90 -7.54
CA LEU A 317 -1.83 -17.96 -6.42
C LEU A 317 -2.18 -16.57 -5.84
N SER A 318 -1.31 -15.57 -6.01
CA SER A 318 -1.52 -14.20 -5.51
C SER A 318 -2.62 -13.41 -6.23
N VAL A 319 -3.14 -13.95 -7.34
CA VAL A 319 -4.18 -13.31 -8.16
C VAL A 319 -5.46 -14.13 -8.11
N PRO A 320 -6.60 -13.55 -7.71
CA PRO A 320 -7.85 -14.30 -7.52
C PRO A 320 -8.60 -14.59 -8.84
N PHE A 321 -7.98 -14.37 -10.00
CA PHE A 321 -8.59 -14.56 -11.31
C PHE A 321 -7.63 -15.28 -12.26
N PRO A 322 -8.15 -16.16 -13.14
CA PRO A 322 -7.34 -16.83 -14.14
C PRO A 322 -6.79 -15.82 -15.16
N GLY A 323 -5.65 -16.12 -15.77
CA GLY A 323 -5.08 -15.29 -16.82
C GLY A 323 -3.69 -15.74 -17.26
N SER A 324 -3.07 -14.91 -18.11
CA SER A 324 -1.71 -15.09 -18.59
C SER A 324 -0.85 -13.88 -18.24
N TRP A 325 0.38 -14.11 -17.81
CA TRP A 325 1.32 -13.04 -17.49
C TRP A 325 2.00 -12.48 -18.73
N PHE A 326 1.92 -11.17 -18.93
CA PHE A 326 2.71 -10.45 -19.94
C PHE A 326 3.98 -9.79 -19.37
N THR A 327 4.19 -9.89 -18.06
CA THR A 327 5.35 -9.34 -17.35
C THR A 327 6.16 -10.44 -16.68
N THR A 328 7.46 -10.21 -16.52
CA THR A 328 8.32 -11.11 -15.75
C THR A 328 7.92 -11.13 -14.27
N PRO A 329 8.14 -12.25 -13.56
CA PRO A 329 7.91 -12.33 -12.12
C PRO A 329 8.72 -11.28 -11.37
N ILE A 330 8.17 -10.75 -10.28
CA ILE A 330 8.94 -9.91 -9.36
C ILE A 330 10.04 -10.76 -8.73
N ALA A 331 11.29 -10.31 -8.80
CA ALA A 331 12.37 -11.05 -8.17
C ALA A 331 12.26 -10.93 -6.64
N PRO A 332 12.65 -11.95 -5.84
CA PRO A 332 12.70 -11.84 -4.38
C PRO A 332 13.50 -10.63 -3.89
N SER A 333 14.58 -10.30 -4.61
CA SER A 333 15.38 -9.10 -4.34
C SER A 333 14.64 -7.78 -4.55
N GLU A 334 13.74 -7.72 -5.52
CA GLU A 334 12.90 -6.53 -5.79
C GLU A 334 11.85 -6.34 -4.72
N LEU A 335 11.18 -7.43 -4.35
CA LEU A 335 10.16 -7.44 -3.32
C LEU A 335 10.75 -7.00 -1.96
N ALA A 336 11.89 -7.58 -1.56
CA ALA A 336 12.55 -7.20 -0.32
C ALA A 336 13.08 -5.75 -0.32
N GLU A 337 13.59 -5.27 -1.46
CA GLU A 337 14.00 -3.86 -1.59
C GLU A 337 12.80 -2.91 -1.47
N SER A 338 11.64 -3.25 -2.05
CA SER A 338 10.39 -2.49 -1.88
C SER A 338 9.96 -2.40 -0.41
N ILE A 339 9.98 -3.55 0.28
CA ILE A 339 9.54 -3.66 1.68
C ILE A 339 10.47 -2.93 2.64
N SER A 340 11.75 -2.78 2.28
CA SER A 340 12.69 -2.02 3.11
C SER A 340 12.31 -0.55 3.30
N ASN A 341 11.61 0.06 2.32
CA ASN A 341 11.47 1.51 2.23
C ASN A 341 10.78 2.15 3.45
N PRO A 342 9.62 1.66 3.95
CA PRO A 342 9.00 2.25 5.12
C PRO A 342 9.85 2.11 6.38
N PHE A 343 10.69 1.08 6.49
CA PHE A 343 11.51 0.83 7.67
C PHE A 343 12.74 1.76 7.75
N LEU A 344 13.33 2.17 6.63
CA LEU A 344 14.62 2.86 6.60
C LEU A 344 14.70 4.15 7.43
N SER A 345 13.58 4.83 7.65
CA SER A 345 13.54 6.06 8.46
C SER A 345 13.39 5.79 9.96
N THR A 346 12.46 4.90 10.35
CA THR A 346 12.10 4.67 11.76
C THR A 346 12.86 3.49 12.38
N PHE A 347 13.00 2.39 11.63
CA PHE A 347 13.67 1.15 12.04
C PHE A 347 14.76 0.79 11.03
N PRO A 348 15.82 1.62 10.92
CA PRO A 348 16.82 1.48 9.87
C PRO A 348 17.57 0.15 9.91
N ASP A 349 17.71 -0.46 11.08
CA ASP A 349 18.27 -1.81 11.25
C ASP A 349 17.41 -2.87 10.55
N GLN A 350 16.08 -2.80 10.69
CA GLN A 350 15.15 -3.69 10.01
C GLN A 350 15.11 -3.42 8.50
N GLY A 351 15.11 -2.14 8.09
CA GLY A 351 15.22 -1.77 6.68
C GLY A 351 16.49 -2.34 6.02
N LEU A 352 17.62 -2.30 6.74
CA LEU A 352 18.87 -2.88 6.25
C LEU A 352 18.84 -4.41 6.23
N ARG A 353 18.15 -5.09 7.15
CA ARG A 353 17.95 -6.55 7.08
C ARG A 353 17.20 -6.97 5.82
N TYR A 354 16.19 -6.21 5.39
CA TYR A 354 15.52 -6.46 4.11
C TYR A 354 16.45 -6.22 2.92
N LEU A 355 17.28 -5.18 2.97
CA LEU A 355 18.28 -4.94 1.91
C LEU A 355 19.39 -5.99 1.89
N GLU A 356 19.79 -6.57 3.04
CA GLU A 356 20.67 -7.74 3.11
C GLU A 356 20.03 -8.94 2.39
N HIS A 357 18.74 -9.20 2.64
CA HIS A 357 18.01 -10.25 1.94
C HIS A 357 17.94 -9.99 0.43
N ALA A 358 17.71 -8.75 0.02
CA ALA A 358 17.72 -8.35 -1.38
C ALA A 358 19.10 -8.55 -2.02
N LEU A 359 20.18 -8.25 -1.30
CA LEU A 359 21.55 -8.46 -1.76
C LEU A 359 21.87 -9.94 -1.96
N ALA A 360 21.40 -10.80 -1.05
CA ALA A 360 21.62 -12.25 -1.09
C ALA A 360 20.84 -12.93 -2.22
N SER A 361 19.65 -12.41 -2.56
CA SER A 361 18.74 -12.99 -3.58
C SER A 361 18.86 -12.34 -4.97
N SER A 362 19.71 -11.33 -5.15
CA SER A 362 19.85 -10.62 -6.42
C SER A 362 20.74 -11.37 -7.41
N ASN A 363 20.22 -11.71 -8.59
CA ASN A 363 20.98 -12.34 -9.68
C ASN A 363 21.75 -11.34 -10.57
N SER A 364 21.45 -10.03 -10.49
CA SER A 364 22.11 -9.00 -11.29
C SER A 364 23.39 -8.47 -10.62
N LYS A 365 24.54 -8.58 -11.29
CA LYS A 365 25.83 -8.07 -10.79
C LYS A 365 25.78 -6.58 -10.46
N THR A 366 25.23 -5.76 -11.37
CA THR A 366 25.09 -4.31 -11.17
C THR A 366 24.21 -3.99 -9.96
N ARG A 367 23.09 -4.71 -9.82
CA ARG A 367 22.19 -4.53 -8.67
C ARG A 367 22.84 -4.97 -7.36
N ARG A 368 23.56 -6.09 -7.35
CA ARG A 368 24.31 -6.55 -6.17
C ARG A 368 25.32 -5.51 -5.72
N GLU A 369 26.09 -4.91 -6.62
CA GLU A 369 27.05 -3.85 -6.26
C GLU A 369 26.36 -2.60 -5.70
N ARG A 370 25.21 -2.20 -6.26
CA ARG A 370 24.40 -1.10 -5.71
C ARG A 370 23.90 -1.43 -4.30
N LEU A 371 23.35 -2.62 -4.10
CA LEU A 371 22.84 -3.08 -2.80
C LEU A 371 23.97 -3.21 -1.77
N LYS A 372 25.12 -3.78 -2.15
CA LYS A 372 26.32 -3.89 -1.31
C LYS A 372 26.74 -2.53 -0.75
N ARG A 373 26.81 -1.49 -1.61
CA ARG A 373 27.12 -0.12 -1.18
C ARG A 373 26.07 0.45 -0.22
N ARG A 374 24.77 0.25 -0.53
CA ARG A 374 23.67 0.72 0.33
C ARG A 374 23.66 0.06 1.70
N VAL A 375 23.79 -1.27 1.74
CA VAL A 375 23.73 -2.04 2.98
C VAL A 375 24.96 -1.76 3.85
N SER A 376 26.16 -1.84 3.26
CA SER A 376 27.40 -1.53 4.00
C SER A 376 27.42 -0.09 4.51
N GLY A 377 27.06 0.88 3.66
CA GLY A 377 26.97 2.28 4.07
C GLY A 377 25.91 2.55 5.14
N GLY A 378 24.78 1.83 5.07
CA GLY A 378 23.73 1.91 6.08
C GLY A 378 24.17 1.38 7.43
N TYR A 379 24.77 0.18 7.49
CA TYR A 379 25.29 -0.37 8.75
C TYR A 379 26.42 0.47 9.31
N TYR A 380 27.29 1.04 8.48
CA TYR A 380 28.33 1.96 8.94
C TYR A 380 27.74 3.18 9.65
N ARG A 381 26.70 3.79 9.07
CA ARG A 381 25.99 4.92 9.70
C ARG A 381 25.31 4.52 11.01
N LEU A 382 24.77 3.31 11.11
CA LEU A 382 24.22 2.79 12.36
C LEU A 382 25.31 2.56 13.40
N ALA A 383 26.45 1.99 13.01
CA ALA A 383 27.58 1.76 13.90
C ALA A 383 28.07 3.07 14.52
N TRP A 384 28.35 4.06 13.67
CA TRP A 384 28.79 5.38 14.10
C TRP A 384 27.78 6.08 15.02
N ARG A 385 26.49 5.98 14.71
CA ARG A 385 25.42 6.57 15.53
C ARG A 385 25.30 5.91 16.90
N GLU A 386 25.38 4.59 16.96
CA GLU A 386 25.30 3.87 18.24
C GLU A 386 26.57 4.03 19.08
N ASP A 387 27.74 4.16 18.44
CA ASP A 387 29.01 4.49 19.09
C ASP A 387 28.94 5.87 19.74
N SER A 388 28.43 6.87 19.00
CA SER A 388 28.21 8.23 19.51
C SER A 388 27.22 8.28 20.69
N LYS A 389 26.29 7.33 20.78
CA LYS A 389 25.36 7.17 21.92
C LYS A 389 25.96 6.38 23.10
N GLY A 390 27.18 5.85 22.96
CA GLY A 390 27.83 5.00 23.95
C GLY A 390 27.36 3.55 23.95
N SER A 391 26.53 3.11 23.00
CA SER A 391 26.07 1.71 22.91
C SER A 391 27.11 0.82 22.24
N LYS A 392 28.20 0.55 22.96
CA LYS A 392 29.38 -0.19 22.47
C LYS A 392 29.05 -1.56 21.85
N ILE A 393 28.08 -2.28 22.42
CA ILE A 393 27.65 -3.61 21.92
C ILE A 393 27.02 -3.49 20.53
N LYS A 394 26.06 -2.57 20.36
CA LYS A 394 25.37 -2.36 19.07
C LYS A 394 26.33 -1.79 18.02
N ALA A 395 27.18 -0.84 18.40
CA ALA A 395 28.20 -0.27 17.53
C ALA A 395 29.13 -1.36 16.98
N THR A 396 29.67 -2.22 17.87
CA THR A 396 30.52 -3.35 17.49
C THR A 396 29.81 -4.28 16.49
N ALA A 397 28.56 -4.66 16.76
CA ALA A 397 27.79 -5.53 15.86
C ALA A 397 27.60 -4.90 14.47
N TYR A 398 27.32 -3.60 14.40
CA TYR A 398 27.13 -2.91 13.12
C TYR A 398 28.44 -2.65 12.36
N TYR A 399 29.56 -2.40 13.05
CA TYR A 399 30.88 -2.36 12.40
C TYR A 399 31.25 -3.72 11.81
N GLN A 400 31.05 -4.80 12.55
CA GLN A 400 31.25 -6.17 12.05
C GLN A 400 30.37 -6.46 10.84
N LYS A 401 29.09 -6.10 10.87
CA LYS A 401 28.18 -6.21 9.72
C LYS A 401 28.69 -5.42 8.51
N THR A 402 29.11 -4.18 8.71
CA THR A 402 29.68 -3.33 7.66
C THR A 402 30.86 -4.00 6.97
N LEU A 403 31.80 -4.53 7.76
CA LEU A 403 33.04 -5.13 7.28
C LEU A 403 32.83 -6.54 6.69
N SER A 404 31.81 -7.28 7.13
CA SER A 404 31.41 -8.55 6.49
C SER A 404 30.89 -8.35 5.06
N ILE A 405 30.26 -7.21 4.79
CA ILE A 405 29.69 -6.87 3.48
C ILE A 405 30.71 -6.14 2.61
N ASN A 406 31.51 -5.25 3.21
CA ASN A 406 32.57 -4.53 2.53
C ASN A 406 33.87 -4.53 3.36
N PRO A 407 34.72 -5.57 3.21
CA PRO A 407 35.99 -5.67 3.92
C PRO A 407 36.97 -4.53 3.59
N SER A 408 36.77 -3.84 2.46
CA SER A 408 37.63 -2.74 1.99
C SER A 408 37.18 -1.36 2.49
N ASN A 409 36.25 -1.29 3.44
CA ASN A 409 35.81 -0.01 4.02
C ASN A 409 36.83 0.50 5.06
N SER A 410 37.85 1.23 4.60
CA SER A 410 38.90 1.79 5.47
C SER A 410 38.34 2.64 6.61
N LYS A 411 37.35 3.50 6.33
CA LYS A 411 36.69 4.35 7.37
C LYS A 411 36.07 3.50 8.49
N ALA A 412 35.32 2.46 8.13
CA ALA A 412 34.73 1.57 9.13
C ALA A 412 35.79 0.81 9.95
N ARG A 413 36.93 0.45 9.36
CA ARG A 413 38.04 -0.18 10.10
C ARG A 413 38.67 0.78 11.09
N THR A 414 38.94 2.02 10.67
CA THR A 414 39.50 3.06 11.55
C THR A 414 38.57 3.33 12.73
N ASP A 415 37.29 3.55 12.47
CA ASP A 415 36.33 3.85 13.53
C ASP A 415 36.11 2.63 14.46
N PHE A 416 36.04 1.42 13.90
CA PHE A 416 35.94 0.21 14.72
C PHE A 416 37.17 -0.04 15.58
N GLY A 417 38.37 0.21 15.04
CA GLY A 417 39.62 0.15 15.79
C GLY A 417 39.63 1.14 16.96
N ALA A 418 39.14 2.37 16.76
CA ALA A 418 39.03 3.36 17.82
C ALA A 418 38.06 2.91 18.92
N LEU A 419 36.90 2.37 18.55
CA LEU A 419 35.95 1.79 19.50
C LEU A 419 36.57 0.65 20.33
N LEU A 420 37.33 -0.25 19.69
CA LEU A 420 38.01 -1.36 20.37
C LEU A 420 39.11 -0.87 21.31
N GLY A 421 39.89 0.14 20.91
CA GLY A 421 40.89 0.78 21.76
C GLY A 421 40.26 1.41 23.01
N ASN A 422 39.12 2.07 22.86
CA ASN A 422 38.32 2.63 23.96
C ASN A 422 37.66 1.55 24.85
N GLN A 423 37.71 0.28 24.45
CA GLN A 423 37.30 -0.87 25.25
C GLN A 423 38.49 -1.58 25.92
N GLY A 424 39.73 -1.10 25.71
CA GLY A 424 40.95 -1.77 26.17
C GLY A 424 41.35 -2.98 25.32
N LYS A 425 40.68 -3.23 24.20
CA LYS A 425 40.95 -4.34 23.28
C LYS A 425 42.06 -3.97 22.30
N PHE A 426 43.25 -3.69 22.83
CA PHE A 426 44.34 -3.08 22.08
C PHE A 426 44.82 -3.94 20.89
N ASN A 427 44.93 -5.27 21.06
CA ASN A 427 45.36 -6.17 19.97
C ASN A 427 44.36 -6.20 18.80
N GLU A 428 43.05 -6.21 19.10
CA GLU A 428 42.01 -6.16 18.07
C GLU A 428 41.99 -4.79 17.38
N ALA A 429 42.18 -3.70 18.14
CA ALA A 429 42.25 -2.34 17.63
C ALA A 429 43.42 -2.14 16.67
N GLU A 430 44.62 -2.58 17.06
CA GLU A 430 45.83 -2.58 16.23
C GLU A 430 45.60 -3.30 14.90
N THR A 431 44.97 -4.48 14.96
CA THR A 431 44.64 -5.25 13.75
C THR A 431 43.76 -4.43 12.81
N GLN A 432 42.71 -3.77 13.33
CA GLN A 432 41.85 -2.94 12.49
C GLN A 432 42.59 -1.73 11.88
N PHE A 433 43.46 -1.05 12.65
CA PHE A 433 44.22 0.08 12.14
C PHE A 433 45.22 -0.30 11.06
N ARG A 434 45.96 -1.40 11.24
CA ARG A 434 46.87 -1.90 10.21
C ARG A 434 46.12 -2.21 8.91
N MET A 435 45.00 -2.94 9.00
CA MET A 435 44.15 -3.21 7.84
C MET A 435 43.54 -1.94 7.22
N ALA A 436 43.26 -0.90 8.02
CA ALA A 436 42.80 0.38 7.50
C ALA A 436 43.89 1.11 6.70
N LEU A 437 45.14 1.06 7.16
CA LEU A 437 46.31 1.66 6.52
C LEU A 437 46.80 0.90 5.29
N GLU A 438 46.58 -0.41 5.22
CA GLU A 438 46.75 -1.18 3.99
C GLU A 438 45.81 -0.71 2.87
N LEU A 439 44.60 -0.29 3.23
CA LEU A 439 43.58 0.19 2.29
C LEU A 439 43.72 1.68 1.97
N ASP A 440 44.16 2.48 2.95
CA ASP A 440 44.33 3.93 2.86
C ASP A 440 45.60 4.35 3.64
N PRO A 441 46.78 4.32 3.00
CA PRO A 441 48.05 4.66 3.63
C PRO A 441 48.14 6.10 4.16
N ASP A 442 47.26 7.00 3.71
CA ASP A 442 47.26 8.41 4.10
C ASP A 442 46.28 8.72 5.25
N ASN A 443 45.60 7.70 5.79
CA ASN A 443 44.67 7.84 6.91
C ASN A 443 45.39 8.25 8.22
N GLN A 444 45.53 9.56 8.44
CA GLN A 444 46.21 10.13 9.60
C GLN A 444 45.56 9.73 10.94
N VAL A 445 44.23 9.54 10.95
CA VAL A 445 43.50 9.12 12.15
C VAL A 445 43.91 7.70 12.55
N ALA A 446 44.00 6.78 11.57
CA ALA A 446 44.44 5.42 11.82
C ALA A 446 45.91 5.36 12.28
N LYS A 447 46.82 6.15 11.67
CA LYS A 447 48.23 6.24 12.10
C LYS A 447 48.35 6.66 13.57
N LYS A 448 47.73 7.79 13.92
CA LYS A 448 47.78 8.33 15.28
C LYS A 448 47.21 7.36 16.31
N ASN A 449 46.07 6.72 16.00
CA ASN A 449 45.46 5.78 16.92
C ASN A 449 46.25 4.46 17.04
N LEU A 450 46.90 4.00 15.96
CA LEU A 450 47.80 2.85 16.00
C LEU A 450 48.99 3.10 16.94
N GLU A 451 49.63 4.26 16.85
CA GLU A 451 50.72 4.65 17.75
C GLU A 451 50.28 4.65 19.23
N LEU A 452 49.10 5.23 19.51
CA LEU A 452 48.52 5.25 20.86
C LEU A 452 48.24 3.85 21.40
N VAL A 453 47.69 2.96 20.57
CA VAL A 453 47.39 1.57 20.95
C VAL A 453 48.68 0.79 21.23
N ILE A 454 49.71 0.95 20.39
CA ILE A 454 51.02 0.30 20.60
C ILE A 454 51.67 0.77 21.90
N GLN A 455 51.58 2.06 22.22
CA GLN A 455 52.10 2.59 23.49
C GLN A 455 51.36 2.02 24.70
N LYS A 456 50.07 1.72 24.59
CA LYS A 456 49.25 1.15 25.68
C LYS A 456 49.43 -0.37 25.87
N GLN A 457 50.01 -1.05 24.89
CA GLN A 457 50.37 -2.48 24.98
C GLN A 457 51.73 -2.72 25.65
N ARG A 458 52.57 -1.68 25.73
CA ARG A 458 53.83 -1.67 26.47
C ARG A 458 53.58 -1.33 27.93
#